data_AF-A0AAP0KTI4-F1
#
_entry.id   AF-A0AAP0KTI4-F1
#
_cell.length_a   1.000
_cell.length_b   1.000
_cell.length_c   1.000
_cell.angle_alpha   90.00
_cell.angle_beta   90.00
_cell.angle_gamma   90.00
#
_symmetry.space_group_name_H-M   'P 1'
#
loop_
_entity.id
_entity.type
_entity.pdbx_description
1 polymer ?
#
loop_
_entity_poly.entity_id
_entity_poly.type
_entity_poly.pdbx_seq_one_letter_code
_entity_poly.pdbx_strand_id
1 'polypeptide(L)'
;MYSVASARRRLLLTFSSSSLSQRRLLTYTSPSSPQLNNSSLDPPWSAVQRRWGAKYSGIDVRVGNFIQRKGKIFEVLKANHTQQGRGGATIQAELRDVDSGNKVTERFRTDETIEKVFVEERSFTFLYTEGNFVTVMDHETFEQMEISKDLFGKAAAYLKEDMKITVQMFDGRLVSAFVPHRVTCTVAEAQSHVKGLTAATRYKRVVLDNGLTVMAPPFIEAGDEIIVNTVEDTYITRYEFRCGGILIFHTRWIQFAARKMLEIDVCPKDTNRCFFAGIMICDLIFCRAKE
;
A
#
# COMPACT_ATOMS: atom_id res chain seq x y z
N MET A 1 16.64 -26.57 -64.53
CA MET A 1 17.76 -26.90 -65.42
C MET A 1 19.04 -26.96 -64.58
N TYR A 2 19.63 -28.17 -64.44
CA TYR A 2 21.04 -28.53 -64.16
C TYR A 2 21.75 -27.90 -62.93
N SER A 3 22.67 -28.52 -62.16
CA SER A 3 23.35 -29.84 -62.11
C SER A 3 24.39 -29.70 -60.96
N VAL A 4 24.37 -30.53 -59.90
CA VAL A 4 25.31 -31.66 -59.63
C VAL A 4 26.46 -31.36 -58.64
N ALA A 5 26.38 -32.08 -57.50
CA ALA A 5 27.36 -32.92 -56.79
C ALA A 5 28.84 -32.52 -56.55
N SER A 6 29.35 -32.91 -55.37
CA SER A 6 30.53 -33.79 -55.17
C SER A 6 30.89 -33.84 -53.65
N ALA A 7 30.62 -34.94 -52.93
CA ALA A 7 31.47 -36.12 -52.66
C ALA A 7 32.56 -35.91 -51.56
N ARG A 8 32.36 -36.51 -50.38
CA ARG A 8 33.01 -37.74 -49.84
C ARG A 8 34.53 -37.62 -49.55
N ARG A 9 34.94 -37.98 -48.32
CA ARG A 9 35.64 -39.26 -48.04
C ARG A 9 35.98 -39.46 -46.55
N ARG A 10 35.44 -40.56 -46.02
CA ARG A 10 35.96 -41.35 -44.89
C ARG A 10 37.29 -41.99 -45.27
N LEU A 11 38.17 -42.19 -44.29
CA LEU A 11 39.11 -43.32 -44.28
C LEU A 11 39.30 -43.80 -42.83
N LEU A 12 38.90 -45.05 -42.62
CA LEU A 12 39.33 -45.91 -41.52
C LEU A 12 40.54 -46.69 -42.02
N LEU A 13 41.57 -46.91 -41.19
CA LEU A 13 42.38 -48.13 -41.28
C LEU A 13 42.84 -48.59 -39.89
N THR A 14 42.67 -49.88 -39.71
CA THR A 14 43.04 -50.80 -38.63
C THR A 14 44.54 -51.09 -38.62
N PHE A 15 45.11 -51.60 -37.52
CA PHE A 15 45.68 -52.96 -37.46
C PHE A 15 46.18 -53.33 -36.04
N SER A 16 46.04 -54.62 -35.75
CA SER A 16 46.29 -55.41 -34.54
C SER A 16 47.76 -55.78 -34.29
N SER A 17 48.16 -56.06 -33.03
CA SER A 17 48.52 -57.41 -32.52
C SER A 17 49.49 -57.41 -31.32
N SER A 18 49.14 -58.18 -30.25
CA SER A 18 49.98 -59.03 -29.34
C SER A 18 51.27 -58.46 -28.66
N SER A 19 51.70 -58.77 -27.43
CA SER A 19 51.41 -59.83 -26.44
C SER A 19 52.16 -59.55 -25.11
N LEU A 20 51.61 -60.07 -23.99
CA LEU A 20 52.27 -60.62 -22.78
C LEU A 20 53.38 -59.82 -22.07
N SER A 21 53.12 -59.41 -20.81
CA SER A 21 53.69 -60.07 -19.61
C SER A 21 53.57 -59.19 -18.35
N GLN A 22 52.88 -59.74 -17.35
CA GLN A 22 53.06 -59.59 -15.90
C GLN A 22 53.63 -58.27 -15.34
N ARG A 23 52.89 -57.61 -14.44
CA ARG A 23 53.03 -57.80 -12.99
C ARG A 23 52.02 -56.95 -12.22
N ARG A 24 51.46 -57.62 -11.23
CA ARG A 24 50.51 -57.16 -10.22
C ARG A 24 51.23 -56.21 -9.26
N LEU A 25 50.80 -54.96 -9.14
CA LEU A 25 51.00 -54.13 -7.96
C LEU A 25 49.70 -53.38 -7.68
N LEU A 26 49.05 -53.80 -6.60
CA LEU A 26 47.90 -53.13 -6.01
C LEU A 26 48.42 -51.87 -5.32
N THR A 27 48.33 -50.72 -5.99
CA THR A 27 48.47 -49.43 -5.33
C THR A 27 47.09 -48.86 -5.09
N TYR A 28 46.61 -49.07 -3.87
CA TYR A 28 45.45 -48.42 -3.29
C TYR A 28 45.61 -46.90 -3.42
N THR A 29 44.88 -46.29 -4.34
CA THR A 29 44.73 -44.83 -4.40
C THR A 29 43.30 -44.52 -4.00
N SER A 30 43.17 -44.06 -2.77
CA SER A 30 41.93 -43.58 -2.16
C SER A 30 41.24 -42.55 -3.05
N PRO A 31 39.93 -42.65 -3.32
CA PRO A 31 39.18 -41.58 -3.95
C PRO A 31 39.20 -40.37 -3.02
N SER A 32 39.81 -39.28 -3.50
CA SER A 32 39.76 -37.96 -2.88
C SER A 32 38.30 -37.56 -2.66
N SER A 33 37.95 -37.34 -1.40
CA SER A 33 36.70 -36.72 -0.99
C SER A 33 36.53 -35.36 -1.70
N PRO A 34 35.32 -35.02 -2.17
CA PRO A 34 35.05 -33.66 -2.60
C PRO A 34 35.17 -32.74 -1.38
N GLN A 35 36.07 -31.76 -1.49
CA GLN A 35 36.28 -30.72 -0.49
C GLN A 35 34.98 -29.93 -0.35
N LEU A 36 34.31 -30.09 0.79
CA LEU A 36 33.24 -29.21 1.24
C LEU A 36 33.84 -27.82 1.42
N ASN A 37 33.52 -26.92 0.49
CA ASN A 37 33.76 -25.50 0.65
C ASN A 37 32.83 -24.96 1.74
N ASN A 38 33.35 -24.91 2.97
CA ASN A 38 32.73 -24.21 4.08
C ASN A 38 32.70 -22.71 3.79
N SER A 39 31.66 -22.27 3.09
CA SER A 39 31.22 -20.87 3.05
C SER A 39 29.71 -20.82 2.84
N SER A 40 28.97 -21.37 3.79
CA SER A 40 27.53 -21.18 3.93
C SER A 40 27.18 -21.12 5.41
N LEU A 41 27.58 -20.02 6.06
CA LEU A 41 26.80 -19.52 7.19
C LEU A 41 25.58 -18.83 6.59
N ASP A 42 24.69 -19.64 6.03
CA ASP A 42 23.33 -19.22 5.75
C ASP A 42 22.72 -18.88 7.13
N PRO A 43 22.23 -17.64 7.36
CA PRO A 43 21.54 -17.30 8.59
C PRO A 43 20.46 -18.34 8.89
N PRO A 44 20.19 -18.70 10.17
CA PRO A 44 19.19 -19.72 10.51
C PRO A 44 17.76 -19.38 10.05
N TRP A 45 17.52 -18.17 9.52
CA TRP A 45 16.26 -17.73 8.93
C TRP A 45 16.29 -17.68 7.38
N SER A 46 17.41 -17.99 6.74
CA SER A 46 17.59 -18.03 5.28
C SER A 46 17.33 -19.41 4.68
N ALA A 47 16.47 -20.21 5.32
CA ALA A 47 15.72 -21.23 4.61
C ALA A 47 14.76 -20.51 3.65
N VAL A 48 15.33 -20.07 2.52
CA VAL A 48 14.64 -19.46 1.39
C VAL A 48 13.37 -20.26 1.17
N GLN A 49 12.26 -19.54 1.33
CA GLN A 49 10.86 -19.85 1.15
C GLN A 49 10.59 -20.55 -0.19
N ARG A 50 11.17 -21.73 -0.40
CA ARG A 50 11.04 -22.49 -1.64
C ARG A 50 10.04 -23.60 -1.41
N ARG A 51 8.88 -23.32 -1.99
CA ARG A 51 7.84 -24.24 -2.43
C ARG A 51 6.74 -24.56 -1.41
N TRP A 52 5.55 -24.42 -1.98
CA TRP A 52 4.25 -24.87 -1.53
C TRP A 52 3.55 -23.99 -0.51
N GLY A 53 2.49 -23.34 -1.01
CA GLY A 53 1.47 -22.70 -0.20
C GLY A 53 1.09 -23.58 0.97
N ALA A 54 0.96 -22.96 2.15
CA ALA A 54 0.59 -23.68 3.34
C ALA A 54 -0.74 -24.41 3.06
N LYS A 55 -0.73 -25.74 3.21
CA LYS A 55 -1.94 -26.53 3.07
C LYS A 55 -2.85 -26.18 4.22
N TYR A 56 -3.98 -25.58 3.91
CA TYR A 56 -5.01 -25.18 4.85
C TYR A 56 -6.20 -26.13 4.71
N SER A 57 -6.82 -26.45 5.83
CA SER A 57 -8.07 -27.19 5.82
C SER A 57 -9.20 -26.24 5.43
N GLY A 58 -10.28 -26.76 4.85
CA GLY A 58 -11.45 -25.96 4.50
C GLY A 58 -11.97 -25.11 5.67
N ILE A 59 -11.87 -25.61 6.91
CA ILE A 59 -12.31 -24.93 8.13
C ILE A 59 -11.62 -23.59 8.40
N ASP A 60 -10.38 -23.45 7.95
CA ASP A 60 -9.56 -22.29 8.27
C ASP A 60 -9.70 -21.17 7.21
N VAL A 61 -10.55 -21.37 6.20
CA VAL A 61 -10.84 -20.34 5.18
C VAL A 61 -11.55 -19.15 5.82
N ARG A 62 -10.90 -17.99 5.77
CA ARG A 62 -11.40 -16.70 6.26
C ARG A 62 -11.41 -15.66 5.15
N VAL A 63 -12.21 -14.63 5.36
CA VAL A 63 -12.26 -13.44 4.48
C VAL A 63 -10.88 -12.79 4.42
N GLY A 64 -10.45 -12.38 3.22
CA GLY A 64 -9.15 -11.77 2.96
C GLY A 64 -8.01 -12.77 2.73
N ASN A 65 -8.25 -14.08 2.85
CA ASN A 65 -7.25 -15.07 2.45
C ASN A 65 -7.17 -15.17 0.92
N PHE A 66 -5.96 -15.38 0.42
CA PHE A 66 -5.72 -15.77 -0.97
C PHE A 66 -5.54 -17.28 -1.06
N ILE A 67 -6.28 -17.92 -1.97
CA ILE A 67 -6.27 -19.36 -2.17
C ILE A 67 -5.94 -19.69 -3.62
N GLN A 68 -5.20 -20.77 -3.84
CA GLN A 68 -4.93 -21.28 -5.18
C GLN A 68 -5.86 -22.47 -5.46
N ARG A 69 -6.60 -22.40 -6.56
CA ARG A 69 -7.46 -23.50 -7.02
C ARG A 69 -7.47 -23.55 -8.55
N LYS A 70 -7.39 -24.75 -9.13
CA LYS A 70 -7.39 -24.97 -10.59
C LYS A 70 -6.32 -24.14 -11.32
N GLY A 71 -5.18 -23.90 -10.68
CA GLY A 71 -4.08 -23.09 -11.23
C GLY A 71 -4.31 -21.58 -11.23
N LYS A 72 -5.43 -21.09 -10.67
CA LYS A 72 -5.75 -19.67 -10.52
C LYS A 72 -5.71 -19.24 -9.06
N ILE A 73 -5.51 -17.95 -8.85
CA ILE A 73 -5.48 -17.32 -7.53
C ILE A 73 -6.81 -16.62 -7.29
N PHE A 74 -7.39 -16.89 -6.12
CA PHE A 74 -8.66 -16.32 -5.71
C PHE A 74 -8.52 -15.61 -4.37
N GLU A 75 -9.12 -14.44 -4.27
CA GLU A 75 -9.35 -13.69 -3.03
C GLU A 75 -10.69 -14.15 -2.42
N VAL A 76 -10.71 -14.47 -1.13
CA VAL A 76 -11.94 -14.83 -0.40
C VAL A 76 -12.65 -13.56 0.06
N LEU A 77 -13.79 -13.23 -0.57
CA LEU A 77 -14.59 -12.05 -0.22
C LEU A 77 -15.52 -12.32 0.97
N LYS A 78 -16.17 -13.49 0.98
CA LYS A 78 -17.10 -13.90 2.03
C LYS A 78 -16.96 -15.39 2.27
N ALA A 79 -17.06 -15.81 3.53
CA ALA A 79 -17.04 -17.22 3.92
C ALA A 79 -18.16 -17.48 4.93
N ASN A 80 -19.11 -18.33 4.55
CA ASN A 80 -20.23 -18.73 5.38
C ASN A 80 -20.04 -20.18 5.82
N HIS A 81 -19.83 -20.37 7.12
CA HIS A 81 -19.73 -21.69 7.72
C HIS A 81 -21.12 -22.16 8.13
N THR A 82 -21.61 -23.25 7.54
CA THR A 82 -22.90 -23.84 7.89
C THR A 82 -22.71 -25.24 8.43
N GLN A 83 -23.20 -25.45 9.65
CA GLN A 83 -23.29 -26.76 10.28
C GLN A 83 -24.71 -27.30 10.08
N GLN A 84 -24.84 -28.48 9.49
CA GLN A 84 -26.12 -29.14 9.33
C GLN A 84 -26.34 -30.07 10.53
N GLY A 85 -27.51 -30.04 11.17
CA GLY A 85 -27.75 -30.80 12.41
C GLY A 85 -27.46 -32.30 12.27
N ARG A 86 -27.69 -32.87 11.08
CA ARG A 86 -27.33 -34.24 10.70
C ARG A 86 -26.53 -34.27 9.40
N GLY A 87 -25.42 -33.52 9.35
CA GLY A 87 -24.50 -33.50 8.23
C GLY A 87 -23.15 -32.88 8.59
N GLY A 88 -22.12 -33.16 7.77
CA GLY A 88 -20.81 -32.53 7.95
C GLY A 88 -20.87 -31.01 7.79
N ALA A 89 -19.93 -30.31 8.42
CA ALA A 89 -19.76 -28.88 8.23
C ALA A 89 -19.34 -28.57 6.79
N THR A 90 -19.96 -27.56 6.18
CA THR A 90 -19.62 -27.09 4.84
C THR A 90 -19.43 -25.58 4.88
N ILE A 91 -18.48 -25.10 4.09
CA ILE A 91 -18.13 -23.68 4.02
C ILE A 91 -18.45 -23.21 2.61
N GLN A 92 -19.39 -22.29 2.50
CA GLN A 92 -19.71 -21.64 1.24
C GLN A 92 -18.91 -20.34 1.16
N ALA A 93 -17.96 -20.29 0.24
CA ALA A 93 -17.14 -19.11 0.03
C ALA A 93 -17.48 -18.43 -1.30
N GLU A 94 -17.53 -17.10 -1.26
CA GLU A 94 -17.51 -16.25 -2.45
C GLU A 94 -16.07 -15.84 -2.71
N LEU A 95 -15.57 -16.27 -3.87
CA LEU A 95 -14.21 -16.07 -4.33
C LEU A 95 -14.19 -15.05 -5.46
N ARG A 96 -13.12 -14.26 -5.54
CA ARG A 96 -12.85 -13.35 -6.66
C ARG A 96 -11.53 -13.75 -7.31
N ASP A 97 -11.56 -14.02 -8.61
CA ASP A 97 -10.35 -14.25 -9.41
C ASP A 97 -9.53 -12.96 -9.45
N VAL A 98 -8.24 -13.03 -9.12
CA VAL A 98 -7.34 -11.87 -9.11
C VAL A 98 -7.07 -11.38 -10.53
N ASP A 99 -6.87 -12.29 -11.48
CA ASP A 99 -6.50 -11.92 -12.86
C ASP A 99 -7.73 -11.45 -13.65
N SER A 100 -8.85 -12.16 -13.51
CA SER A 100 -10.06 -11.90 -14.30
C SER A 100 -11.08 -11.01 -13.58
N GLY A 101 -10.96 -10.80 -12.26
CA GLY A 101 -11.96 -10.10 -11.44
C GLY A 101 -13.30 -10.84 -11.27
N ASN A 102 -13.44 -12.04 -11.83
CA ASN A 102 -14.68 -12.82 -11.84
C ASN A 102 -15.02 -13.36 -10.45
N LYS A 103 -16.29 -13.23 -10.07
CA LYS A 103 -16.80 -13.75 -8.79
C LYS A 103 -17.34 -15.17 -8.97
N VAL A 104 -16.85 -16.12 -8.17
CA VAL A 104 -17.25 -17.53 -8.20
C VAL A 104 -17.64 -17.96 -6.80
N THR A 105 -18.76 -18.67 -6.67
CA THR A 105 -19.17 -19.25 -5.39
C THR A 105 -18.80 -20.73 -5.37
N GLU A 106 -17.97 -21.15 -4.41
CA GLU A 106 -17.58 -22.54 -4.25
C GLU A 106 -17.90 -23.02 -2.82
N ARG A 107 -18.14 -24.32 -2.70
CA ARG A 107 -18.40 -24.98 -1.41
C ARG A 107 -17.19 -25.86 -1.08
N PHE A 108 -16.67 -25.67 0.12
CA PHE A 108 -15.56 -26.43 0.68
C PHE A 108 -16.06 -27.35 1.78
N ARG A 109 -15.57 -28.59 1.80
CA ARG A 109 -15.75 -29.47 2.96
C ARG A 109 -14.67 -29.21 3.99
N THR A 110 -14.91 -29.57 5.25
CA THR A 110 -13.96 -29.37 6.36
C THR A 110 -12.63 -30.08 6.13
N ASP A 111 -12.68 -31.27 5.53
CA ASP A 111 -11.57 -32.18 5.20
C ASP A 111 -10.87 -31.84 3.88
N GLU A 112 -11.40 -30.91 3.09
CA GLU A 112 -10.77 -30.51 1.85
C GLU A 112 -9.50 -29.70 2.12
N THR A 113 -8.41 -30.07 1.44
CA THR A 113 -7.14 -29.36 1.53
C THR A 113 -7.06 -28.28 0.45
N ILE A 114 -6.73 -27.06 0.87
CA ILE A 114 -6.67 -25.86 0.03
C ILE A 114 -5.26 -25.29 0.14
N GLU A 115 -4.71 -24.85 -0.98
CA GLU A 115 -3.39 -24.22 -1.01
C GLU A 115 -3.54 -22.72 -0.69
N LYS A 116 -2.97 -22.29 0.44
CA LYS A 116 -2.94 -20.87 0.81
C LYS A 116 -1.79 -20.17 0.09
N VAL A 117 -2.11 -19.03 -0.51
CA VAL A 117 -1.15 -18.14 -1.13
C VAL A 117 -0.77 -17.05 -0.12
N PHE A 118 0.53 -16.82 0.06
CA PHE A 118 1.03 -15.72 0.88
C PHE A 118 1.20 -14.50 -0.01
N VAL A 119 0.55 -13.41 0.36
CA VAL A 119 0.65 -12.11 -0.32
C VAL A 119 1.48 -11.20 0.55
N GLU A 120 2.44 -10.52 -0.05
CA GLU A 120 3.29 -9.54 0.62
C GLU A 120 2.56 -8.18 0.59
N GLU A 121 2.42 -7.58 1.76
CA GLU A 121 1.85 -6.25 1.91
C GLU A 121 2.99 -5.26 2.12
N ARG A 122 3.11 -4.27 1.24
CA ARG A 122 4.15 -3.23 1.29
C ARG A 122 3.53 -1.86 1.27
N SER A 123 4.10 -0.96 2.05
CA SER A 123 3.70 0.46 2.10
C SER A 123 4.47 1.26 1.07
N PHE A 124 3.75 2.04 0.26
CA PHE A 124 4.32 2.94 -0.73
C PHE A 124 3.84 4.38 -0.47
N THR A 125 4.62 5.35 -0.94
CA THR A 125 4.18 6.75 -1.04
C THR A 125 3.69 7.01 -2.45
N PHE A 126 2.52 7.59 -2.58
CA PHE A 126 2.01 8.09 -3.84
C PHE A 126 2.76 9.38 -4.23
N LEU A 127 3.24 9.45 -5.48
CA LEU A 127 3.90 10.64 -6.00
C LEU A 127 2.94 11.46 -6.87
N TYR A 128 2.62 10.93 -8.05
CA TYR A 128 1.75 11.59 -9.02
C TYR A 128 1.04 10.55 -9.87
N THR A 129 0.08 11.00 -10.68
CA THR A 129 -0.54 10.14 -11.69
C THR A 129 -0.19 10.60 -13.09
N GLU A 130 0.15 9.64 -13.95
CA GLU A 130 0.39 9.85 -15.37
C GLU A 130 -0.65 9.09 -16.17
N GLY A 131 -1.60 9.82 -16.77
CA GLY A 131 -2.69 9.23 -17.53
C GLY A 131 -3.49 8.20 -16.72
N ASN A 132 -3.36 6.92 -17.08
CA ASN A 132 -4.03 5.79 -16.44
C ASN A 132 -3.17 5.06 -15.38
N PHE A 133 -1.93 5.50 -15.18
CA PHE A 133 -1.01 4.93 -14.21
C PHE A 133 -0.80 5.85 -13.02
N VAL A 134 -0.45 5.24 -11.90
CA VAL A 134 -0.15 5.87 -10.62
C VAL A 134 1.29 5.51 -10.28
N THR A 135 2.15 6.52 -10.17
CA THR A 135 3.55 6.32 -9.82
C THR A 135 3.70 6.37 -8.31
N VAL A 136 4.25 5.31 -7.74
CA VAL A 136 4.40 5.12 -6.30
C VAL A 136 5.84 4.78 -5.98
N MET A 137 6.31 5.16 -4.80
CA MET A 137 7.67 4.94 -4.34
C MET A 137 7.66 4.07 -3.08
N ASP A 138 8.47 3.02 -3.07
CA ASP A 138 8.65 2.19 -1.88
C ASP A 138 9.40 2.98 -0.79
N HIS A 139 8.99 2.81 0.47
CA HIS A 139 9.67 3.44 1.60
C HIS A 139 11.00 2.77 1.96
N GLU A 140 11.18 1.49 1.65
CA GLU A 140 12.38 0.73 2.04
C GLU A 140 13.46 0.74 0.96
N THR A 141 13.08 0.46 -0.28
CA THR A 141 14.01 0.35 -1.42
C THR A 141 14.15 1.64 -2.21
N PHE A 142 13.26 2.62 -1.99
CA PHE A 142 13.13 3.84 -2.82
C PHE A 142 12.93 3.53 -4.31
N GLU A 143 12.46 2.33 -4.63
CA GLU A 143 12.13 1.93 -6.00
C GLU A 143 10.80 2.57 -6.40
N GLN A 144 10.75 3.10 -7.63
CA GLN A 144 9.54 3.65 -8.21
C GLN A 144 8.83 2.57 -9.03
N MET A 145 7.54 2.43 -8.82
CA MET A 145 6.70 1.47 -9.51
C MET A 145 5.46 2.16 -10.08
N GLU A 146 5.03 1.72 -11.26
CA GLU A 146 3.81 2.17 -11.90
C GLU A 146 2.68 1.17 -11.62
N ILE A 147 1.55 1.67 -11.12
CA ILE A 147 0.36 0.89 -10.78
C ILE A 147 -0.81 1.39 -11.63
N SER A 148 -1.57 0.47 -12.25
CA SER A 148 -2.78 0.88 -12.96
C SER A 148 -3.84 1.46 -12.01
N LYS A 149 -4.47 2.58 -12.40
CA LYS A 149 -5.59 3.19 -11.65
C LYS A 149 -6.76 2.24 -11.44
N ASP A 150 -6.95 1.27 -12.34
CA ASP A 150 -8.05 0.30 -12.27
C ASP A 150 -7.98 -0.57 -11.01
N LEU A 151 -6.77 -0.81 -10.48
CA LEU A 151 -6.56 -1.59 -9.27
C LEU A 151 -7.07 -0.87 -8.00
N PHE A 152 -7.09 0.47 -8.01
CA PHE A 152 -7.63 1.29 -6.92
C PHE A 152 -9.17 1.45 -7.03
N GLY A 153 -9.74 1.25 -8.22
CA GLY A 153 -11.17 1.41 -8.47
C GLY A 153 -11.67 2.80 -8.10
N LYS A 154 -12.72 2.87 -7.26
CA LYS A 154 -13.28 4.15 -6.78
C LYS A 154 -12.32 4.94 -5.89
N ALA A 155 -11.44 4.24 -5.17
CA ALA A 155 -10.51 4.86 -4.23
C ALA A 155 -9.44 5.70 -4.95
N ALA A 156 -9.27 5.53 -6.27
CA ALA A 156 -8.37 6.35 -7.08
C ALA A 156 -8.67 7.85 -6.98
N ALA A 157 -9.95 8.22 -6.80
CA ALA A 157 -10.36 9.61 -6.66
C ALA A 157 -9.96 10.25 -5.31
N TYR A 158 -9.52 9.45 -4.33
CA TYR A 158 -9.06 9.96 -3.03
C TYR A 158 -7.54 10.06 -2.93
N LEU A 159 -6.81 9.74 -3.99
CA LEU A 159 -5.35 9.83 -4.00
C LEU A 159 -4.91 11.30 -3.96
N LYS A 160 -4.03 11.59 -3.01
CA LYS A 160 -3.36 12.89 -2.87
C LYS A 160 -1.85 12.67 -2.90
N GLU A 161 -1.13 13.67 -3.37
CA GLU A 161 0.33 13.71 -3.35
C GLU A 161 0.88 13.43 -1.94
N ASP A 162 2.00 12.73 -1.86
CA ASP A 162 2.67 12.31 -0.62
C ASP A 162 1.83 11.45 0.34
N MET A 163 0.74 10.85 -0.16
CA MET A 163 -0.08 9.97 0.67
C MET A 163 0.52 8.56 0.74
N LYS A 164 0.49 7.98 1.94
CA LYS A 164 0.85 6.57 2.14
C LYS A 164 -0.27 5.67 1.65
N ILE A 165 0.08 4.72 0.81
CA ILE A 165 -0.81 3.68 0.29
C ILE A 165 -0.23 2.31 0.64
N THR A 166 -1.08 1.30 0.64
CA THR A 166 -0.66 -0.08 0.88
C THR A 166 -0.93 -0.92 -0.34
N VAL A 167 0.08 -1.60 -0.86
CA VAL A 167 -0.03 -2.42 -2.06
C VAL A 167 0.25 -3.88 -1.71
N GLN A 168 -0.61 -4.75 -2.20
CA GLN A 168 -0.49 -6.19 -2.05
C GLN A 168 0.15 -6.78 -3.30
N MET A 169 1.29 -7.43 -3.12
CA MET A 169 2.11 -8.03 -4.15
C MET A 169 2.20 -9.55 -3.98
N PHE A 170 2.11 -10.27 -5.09
CA PHE A 170 2.29 -11.71 -5.13
C PHE A 170 3.27 -12.10 -6.24
N ASP A 171 4.42 -12.68 -5.88
CA ASP A 171 5.46 -13.13 -6.82
C ASP A 171 5.83 -12.05 -7.87
N GLY A 172 5.97 -10.81 -7.40
CA GLY A 172 6.25 -9.63 -8.23
C GLY A 172 5.06 -9.06 -8.99
N ARG A 173 3.87 -9.66 -8.89
CA ARG A 173 2.63 -9.16 -9.52
C ARG A 173 1.79 -8.34 -8.54
N LEU A 174 1.22 -7.25 -9.03
CA LEU A 174 0.30 -6.40 -8.26
C LEU A 174 -1.08 -7.04 -8.22
N VAL A 175 -1.59 -7.28 -7.02
CA VAL A 175 -2.91 -7.92 -6.80
C VAL A 175 -3.96 -6.85 -6.56
N SER A 176 -3.73 -6.01 -5.56
CA SER A 176 -4.65 -4.96 -5.15
C SER A 176 -3.90 -3.85 -4.43
N ALA A 177 -4.39 -2.62 -4.60
CA ALA A 177 -3.84 -1.46 -3.92
C ALA A 177 -4.94 -0.81 -3.06
N PHE A 178 -4.56 -0.45 -1.84
CA PHE A 178 -5.44 0.08 -0.82
C PHE A 178 -5.02 1.49 -0.45
N VAL A 179 -6.03 2.35 -0.41
CA VAL A 179 -5.96 3.71 0.12
C VAL A 179 -6.38 3.64 1.59
N PRO A 180 -5.71 4.37 2.50
CA PRO A 180 -6.17 4.57 3.87
C PRO A 180 -7.68 4.80 3.95
N HIS A 181 -8.32 4.16 4.94
CA HIS A 181 -9.77 4.28 5.14
C HIS A 181 -10.22 5.70 5.51
N ARG A 182 -9.30 6.53 6.01
CA ARG A 182 -9.56 7.90 6.42
C ARG A 182 -8.67 8.82 5.62
N VAL A 183 -9.29 9.66 4.79
CA VAL A 183 -8.58 10.65 3.97
C VAL A 183 -9.13 12.03 4.29
N THR A 184 -8.23 12.99 4.43
CA THR A 184 -8.56 14.40 4.63
C THR A 184 -8.82 15.05 3.27
N CYS A 185 -10.04 15.53 3.04
CA CYS A 185 -10.45 16.20 1.80
C CYS A 185 -10.88 17.63 2.10
N THR A 186 -10.57 18.56 1.20
CA THR A 186 -11.00 19.96 1.35
C THR A 186 -12.32 20.15 0.63
N VAL A 187 -13.22 20.91 1.23
CA VAL A 187 -14.51 21.24 0.62
C VAL A 187 -14.34 22.35 -0.41
N ALA A 188 -14.61 22.03 -1.68
CA ALA A 188 -14.59 23.00 -2.78
C ALA A 188 -15.86 23.86 -2.78
N GLU A 189 -17.03 23.20 -2.73
CA GLU A 189 -18.32 23.88 -2.78
C GLU A 189 -19.30 23.28 -1.78
N ALA A 190 -19.95 24.13 -1.00
CA ALA A 190 -20.99 23.74 -0.05
C ALA A 190 -22.26 24.56 -0.31
N GLN A 191 -23.41 23.88 -0.36
CA GLN A 191 -24.70 24.59 -0.42
C GLN A 191 -24.88 25.45 0.83
N SER A 192 -25.19 26.73 0.61
CA SER A 192 -25.40 27.68 1.70
C SER A 192 -26.73 27.41 2.40
N HIS A 193 -26.70 27.50 3.73
CA HIS A 193 -27.90 27.29 4.54
C HIS A 193 -28.70 28.59 4.65
N VAL A 194 -29.94 28.58 4.16
CA VAL A 194 -30.89 29.67 4.41
C VAL A 194 -31.37 29.54 5.86
N LYS A 195 -31.05 30.53 6.69
CA LYS A 195 -31.25 30.59 8.15
C LYS A 195 -32.72 30.59 8.63
N GLY A 196 -33.66 30.00 7.89
CA GLY A 196 -35.11 30.10 8.13
C GLY A 196 -35.90 28.80 8.07
N LEU A 197 -35.27 27.64 7.84
CA LEU A 197 -35.98 26.35 7.71
C LEU A 197 -35.56 25.36 8.79
N THR A 198 -36.45 25.20 9.77
CA THR A 198 -36.70 24.09 10.71
C THR A 198 -35.51 23.29 11.26
N ALA A 199 -35.46 23.22 12.60
CA ALA A 199 -34.50 22.55 13.50
C ALA A 199 -34.25 21.03 13.33
N ALA A 200 -34.54 20.44 12.18
CA ALA A 200 -34.13 19.07 11.88
C ALA A 200 -32.69 19.08 11.33
N THR A 201 -31.81 18.22 11.87
CA THR A 201 -30.47 17.97 11.34
C THR A 201 -30.57 17.41 9.92
N ARG A 202 -30.60 18.29 8.93
CA ARG A 202 -30.57 17.93 7.51
C ARG A 202 -29.13 17.89 7.05
N TYR A 203 -28.72 16.77 6.46
CA TYR A 203 -27.47 16.68 5.74
C TYR A 203 -27.54 17.51 4.47
N LYS A 204 -26.47 18.23 4.16
CA LYS A 204 -26.30 18.97 2.92
C LYS A 204 -25.35 18.24 1.99
N ARG A 205 -25.55 18.43 0.68
CA ARG A 205 -24.62 17.96 -0.34
C ARG A 205 -23.43 18.89 -0.41
N VAL A 206 -22.24 18.32 -0.33
CA VAL A 206 -20.96 19.03 -0.40
C VAL A 206 -20.10 18.41 -1.50
N VAL A 207 -19.45 19.25 -2.30
CA VAL A 207 -18.50 18.84 -3.33
C VAL A 207 -17.08 18.98 -2.78
N LEU A 208 -16.31 17.91 -2.87
CA LEU A 208 -14.90 17.88 -2.47
C LEU A 208 -13.99 18.40 -3.58
N ASP A 209 -12.76 18.75 -3.22
CA ASP A 209 -11.61 19.01 -4.11
C ASP A 209 -11.50 18.01 -5.27
N ASN A 210 -11.75 16.73 -4.99
CA ASN A 210 -11.63 15.65 -5.97
C ASN A 210 -12.88 15.49 -6.88
N GLY A 211 -13.88 16.36 -6.75
CA GLY A 211 -15.13 16.30 -7.52
C GLY A 211 -16.18 15.30 -6.99
N LEU A 212 -15.87 14.58 -5.91
CA LEU A 212 -16.81 13.67 -5.25
C LEU A 212 -17.82 14.45 -4.43
N THR A 213 -19.06 13.95 -4.38
CA THR A 213 -20.14 14.56 -3.60
C THR A 213 -20.44 13.74 -2.34
N VAL A 214 -20.31 14.35 -1.17
CA VAL A 214 -20.55 13.71 0.14
C VAL A 214 -21.69 14.41 0.87
N MET A 215 -22.45 13.65 1.67
CA MET A 215 -23.46 14.19 2.59
C MET A 215 -22.78 14.61 3.90
N ALA A 216 -22.77 15.91 4.20
CA ALA A 216 -22.16 16.45 5.41
C ALA A 216 -23.17 17.24 6.25
N PRO A 217 -22.93 17.40 7.56
CA PRO A 217 -23.73 18.27 8.41
C PRO A 217 -23.77 19.73 7.92
N PRO A 218 -24.80 20.52 8.31
CA PRO A 218 -25.02 21.86 7.76
C PRO A 218 -23.96 22.90 8.16
N PHE A 219 -23.17 22.64 9.22
CA PHE A 219 -22.15 23.56 9.74
C PHE A 219 -20.85 23.61 8.93
N ILE A 220 -20.65 22.73 7.96
CA ILE A 220 -19.42 22.67 7.14
C ILE A 220 -19.46 23.72 6.03
N GLU A 221 -18.54 24.66 5.99
CA GLU A 221 -18.49 25.70 4.95
C GLU A 221 -17.50 25.34 3.82
N ALA A 222 -17.49 26.15 2.76
CA ALA A 222 -16.50 25.99 1.70
C ALA A 222 -15.11 26.37 2.23
N GLY A 223 -14.09 25.55 1.94
CA GLY A 223 -12.75 25.69 2.49
C GLY A 223 -12.47 24.91 3.77
N ASP A 224 -13.48 24.30 4.40
CA ASP A 224 -13.26 23.41 5.55
C ASP A 224 -12.59 22.10 5.12
N GLU A 225 -11.71 21.59 5.97
CA GLU A 225 -11.13 20.25 5.82
C GLU A 225 -11.98 19.22 6.58
N ILE A 226 -12.31 18.13 5.90
CA ILE A 226 -13.14 17.05 6.43
C ILE A 226 -12.45 15.70 6.26
N ILE A 227 -12.67 14.81 7.23
CA ILE A 227 -12.20 13.43 7.16
C ILE A 227 -13.34 12.58 6.58
N VAL A 228 -13.05 11.92 5.47
CA VAL A 228 -13.99 11.09 4.71
C VAL A 228 -13.57 9.63 4.79
N ASN A 229 -14.55 8.72 4.85
CA ASN A 229 -14.34 7.30 4.70
C ASN A 229 -14.28 6.92 3.21
N THR A 230 -13.18 6.32 2.76
CA THR A 230 -12.97 5.96 1.34
C THR A 230 -13.75 4.75 0.86
N VAL A 231 -14.35 3.96 1.76
CA VAL A 231 -15.11 2.75 1.42
C VAL A 231 -16.59 3.05 1.19
N GLU A 232 -17.15 3.93 2.02
CA GLU A 232 -18.59 4.25 2.03
C GLU A 232 -18.89 5.67 1.51
N ASP A 233 -17.85 6.46 1.21
CA ASP A 233 -17.94 7.88 0.84
C ASP A 233 -18.70 8.72 1.90
N THR A 234 -18.53 8.36 3.19
CA THR A 234 -19.24 8.97 4.31
C THR A 234 -18.38 9.99 5.04
N TYR A 235 -19.01 11.09 5.47
CA TYR A 235 -18.38 12.06 6.38
C TYR A 235 -18.19 11.44 7.77
N ILE A 236 -16.98 11.54 8.32
CA ILE A 236 -16.67 11.06 9.68
C ILE A 236 -16.64 12.24 10.65
N THR A 237 -15.71 13.17 10.46
CA THR A 237 -15.46 14.26 11.39
C THR A 237 -14.79 15.42 10.65
N ARG A 238 -15.02 16.65 11.11
CA ARG A 238 -14.27 17.83 10.67
C ARG A 238 -12.81 17.67 11.08
N TYR A 239 -11.89 18.06 10.22
CA TYR A 239 -10.49 18.06 10.60
C TYR A 239 -10.30 19.13 11.68
N GLU A 240 -9.91 18.69 12.87
CA GLU A 240 -9.47 19.59 13.93
C GLU A 240 -7.96 19.52 13.93
N PHE A 241 -7.31 20.62 13.53
CA PHE A 241 -5.89 20.80 13.80
C PHE A 241 -5.74 20.78 15.32
N ARG A 242 -5.42 19.61 15.86
CA ARG A 242 -4.81 19.54 17.18
C ARG A 242 -3.46 20.19 17.01
N CYS A 243 -3.37 21.49 17.24
CA CYS A 243 -2.13 22.13 17.59
C CYS A 243 -1.56 21.31 18.75
N GLY A 244 -0.66 20.40 18.42
CA GLY A 244 -0.06 19.50 19.39
C GLY A 244 0.67 20.35 20.41
N GLY A 245 0.06 20.52 21.58
CA GLY A 245 0.75 20.76 22.85
C GLY A 245 1.88 21.78 22.90
N ILE A 246 1.91 22.82 22.06
CA ILE A 246 2.66 24.03 22.39
C ILE A 246 1.70 24.88 23.21
N LEU A 247 1.85 24.71 24.52
CA LEU A 247 1.23 25.55 25.53
C LEU A 247 1.22 27.00 25.07
N ILE A 248 0.02 27.50 24.87
CA ILE A 248 -0.33 28.92 24.80
C ILE A 248 -0.04 29.50 26.20
N PHE A 249 1.25 29.59 26.57
CA PHE A 249 1.72 30.33 27.73
C PHE A 249 2.18 31.74 27.35
N HIS A 250 2.22 32.08 26.05
CA HIS A 250 2.74 33.36 25.59
C HIS A 250 1.69 34.47 25.42
N THR A 251 0.39 34.23 25.64
CA THR A 251 -0.60 35.33 25.67
C THR A 251 -0.72 36.00 27.04
N ARG A 252 -0.29 35.34 28.13
CA ARG A 252 -0.27 35.96 29.47
C ARG A 252 0.97 36.83 29.70
N TRP A 253 2.08 36.57 29.01
CA TRP A 253 3.27 37.43 29.04
C TRP A 253 3.11 38.70 28.21
N ILE A 254 2.42 38.64 27.07
CA ILE A 254 2.19 39.83 26.22
C ILE A 254 1.22 40.82 26.89
N GLN A 255 0.21 40.33 27.62
CA GLN A 255 -0.64 41.21 28.45
C GLN A 255 0.07 41.74 29.72
N PHE A 256 1.05 41.02 30.27
CA PHE A 256 1.82 41.50 31.41
C PHE A 256 2.90 42.53 31.01
N ALA A 257 3.51 42.37 29.84
CA ALA A 257 4.45 43.34 29.27
C ALA A 257 3.75 44.64 28.85
N ALA A 258 2.56 44.56 28.24
CA ALA A 258 1.77 45.75 27.89
C ALA A 258 1.33 46.56 29.13
N ARG A 259 1.16 45.92 30.29
CA ARG A 259 0.76 46.59 31.54
C ARG A 259 1.93 47.24 32.29
N LYS A 260 3.17 46.82 32.03
CA LYS A 260 4.39 47.35 32.68
C LYS A 260 5.12 48.40 31.82
N MET A 261 4.67 48.64 30.59
CA MET A 261 5.24 49.63 29.66
C MET A 261 4.47 50.96 29.63
N LEU A 262 3.40 51.07 30.43
CA LEU A 262 2.58 52.28 30.59
C LEU A 262 3.02 53.15 31.79
N GLU A 263 4.15 52.84 32.42
CA GLU A 263 4.66 53.53 33.61
C GLU A 263 6.11 54.02 33.42
N ILE A 264 6.43 54.47 32.21
CA ILE A 264 7.61 55.31 31.97
C ILE A 264 7.16 56.49 31.11
N ASP A 265 6.66 57.51 31.79
CA ASP A 265 6.64 58.88 31.30
C ASP A 265 8.09 59.35 31.07
N VAL A 266 8.59 59.26 29.83
CA VAL A 266 9.52 60.26 29.31
C VAL A 266 9.20 60.48 27.84
N CYS A 267 8.38 61.49 27.58
CA CYS A 267 8.17 62.05 26.26
C CYS A 267 9.07 63.29 26.11
N PRO A 268 10.08 63.28 25.22
CA PRO A 268 10.49 64.49 24.53
C PRO A 268 9.87 64.48 23.13
N LYS A 269 9.21 65.59 22.83
CA LYS A 269 8.66 65.96 21.52
C LYS A 269 9.69 65.70 20.43
N ASP A 270 9.35 64.88 19.43
CA ASP A 270 9.55 65.20 18.02
C ASP A 270 8.92 64.15 17.09
N THR A 271 8.40 64.68 15.99
CA THR A 271 7.38 64.13 15.10
C THR A 271 7.93 63.02 14.16
N ASN A 272 7.05 62.05 13.81
CA ASN A 272 7.10 61.19 12.61
C ASN A 272 8.07 60.00 12.51
N ARG A 273 8.11 59.05 13.48
CA ARG A 273 8.71 57.72 13.20
C ARG A 273 8.20 56.48 13.96
N CYS A 274 7.08 56.55 14.67
CA CYS A 274 6.67 55.43 15.56
C CYS A 274 5.57 54.49 15.04
N PHE A 275 5.03 54.67 13.83
CA PHE A 275 3.95 53.80 13.34
C PHE A 275 4.39 52.50 12.64
N PHE A 276 5.69 52.29 12.40
CA PHE A 276 6.16 51.16 11.58
C PHE A 276 6.72 49.96 12.35
N ALA A 277 6.93 50.05 13.67
CA ALA A 277 7.59 48.98 14.41
C ALA A 277 6.62 47.91 14.97
N GLY A 278 5.31 48.16 14.99
CA GLY A 278 4.33 47.27 15.65
C GLY A 278 3.68 46.21 14.76
N ILE A 279 3.78 46.32 13.43
CA ILE A 279 3.02 45.46 12.49
C ILE A 279 3.89 44.33 11.90
N MET A 280 5.22 44.51 11.84
CA MET A 280 6.13 43.55 11.18
C MET A 280 6.40 42.24 11.95
N ILE A 281 5.98 42.10 13.20
CA ILE A 281 6.27 40.90 14.00
C ILE A 281 5.13 39.87 13.95
N CYS A 282 3.92 40.26 13.53
CA CYS A 282 2.80 39.30 13.37
C CYS A 282 2.87 38.53 12.04
N ASP A 283 3.32 39.16 10.96
CA ASP A 283 3.33 38.50 9.63
C ASP A 283 4.40 37.41 9.50
N LEU A 284 5.52 37.52 10.24
CA LEU A 284 6.60 36.53 10.22
C LEU A 284 6.27 35.23 10.95
N ILE A 285 5.28 35.24 11.85
CA ILE A 285 4.85 34.03 12.59
C ILE A 285 3.77 33.28 11.79
N PHE A 286 2.98 33.98 10.97
CA PHE A 286 1.92 33.35 10.17
C PHE A 286 2.43 32.75 8.85
N CYS A 287 3.51 33.30 8.26
CA CYS A 287 4.06 32.79 7.00
C CYS A 287 4.89 31.50 7.10
N ARG A 288 5.27 31.04 8.30
CA ARG A 288 6.13 29.83 8.45
C ARG A 288 5.36 28.54 8.76
N ALA A 289 4.03 28.59 8.72
CA ALA A 289 3.15 27.44 8.99
C ALA A 289 2.45 26.90 7.73
N LYS A 290 2.90 27.32 6.53
CA LYS A 290 2.32 26.92 5.25
C LYS A 290 3.34 26.45 4.20
N GLU A 291 4.50 25.98 4.66
CA GLU A 291 5.46 25.18 3.88
C GLU A 291 5.67 23.84 4.59
#